data_AF-A0A7C3LM31-F1
#
_entry.id   AF-A0A7C3LM31-F1
#
_cell.length_a   1.000
_cell.length_b   1.000
_cell.length_c   1.000
_cell.angle_alpha   90.00
_cell.angle_beta   90.00
_cell.angle_gamma   90.00
#
_symmetry.space_group_name_H-M   'P 1'
#
loop_
_entity.id
_entity.type
_entity.pdbx_description
1 polymer ?
#
loop_
_entity_poly.entity_id
_entity_poly.type
_entity_poly.pdbx_seq_one_letter_code
_entity_poly.pdbx_strand_id
1 'polypeptide(L)'
;MWFRPQGKELLLAVTIKPFLSYKRENAAAVGQLRETLKTYGAGGWKDTEDLRLGDRTEEAIRRAIREETGGLIWWGTQFVLGSRFVNAVEIPTAFLRKSAEPLYPIVPLFIGLRPGRDADRQTIKHALRDYGDALLDCNGLVRRRNETNEEFCRRVARRYVRDAVKALAARSGSDSPTITVTVRALSEPTGADDLTFDWRALINPGSWSLAPSALELVTDALATARDAFQGVSASPHL
;
A
#
# COMPACT_ATOMS: atom_id res chain seq x y z
N MET A 1 36.50 -30.73 4.06
CA MET A 1 35.33 -30.57 3.17
C MET A 1 34.27 -29.82 3.96
N TRP A 2 34.15 -28.51 3.77
CA TRP A 2 33.27 -27.65 4.57
C TRP A 2 31.91 -27.54 3.88
N PHE A 3 30.86 -28.01 4.55
CA PHE A 3 29.48 -27.80 4.12
C PHE A 3 29.15 -26.30 4.22
N ARG A 4 29.04 -25.63 3.07
CA ARG A 4 28.36 -24.33 3.03
C ARG A 4 26.87 -24.60 3.26
N PRO A 5 26.24 -24.01 4.28
CA PRO A 5 24.78 -24.06 4.36
C PRO A 5 24.26 -23.37 3.10
N GLN A 6 23.51 -24.10 2.28
CA GLN A 6 22.69 -23.51 1.23
C GLN A 6 21.72 -22.57 1.96
N GLY A 7 22.02 -21.27 1.91
CA GLY A 7 21.10 -20.25 2.35
C GLY A 7 19.81 -20.49 1.58
N LYS A 8 18.74 -20.84 2.30
CA LYS A 8 17.40 -20.69 1.75
C LYS A 8 17.24 -19.20 1.47
N GLU A 9 17.51 -18.80 0.23
CA GLU A 9 16.86 -17.64 -0.35
C GLU A 9 15.36 -17.95 -0.33
N LEU A 10 14.75 -17.69 0.82
CA LEU A 10 13.33 -17.38 0.89
C LEU A 10 13.20 -16.06 0.13
N LEU A 11 13.18 -16.15 -1.19
CA LEU A 11 12.54 -15.16 -2.06
C LEU A 11 11.06 -15.23 -1.71
N LEU A 12 10.70 -14.66 -0.56
CA LEU A 12 9.32 -14.30 -0.27
C LEU A 12 8.92 -13.41 -1.43
N ALA A 13 8.00 -13.87 -2.25
CA ALA A 13 7.39 -13.06 -3.30
C ALA A 13 6.72 -11.88 -2.60
N VAL A 14 7.44 -10.76 -2.47
CA VAL A 14 6.91 -9.58 -1.81
C VAL A 14 5.98 -8.91 -2.81
N THR A 15 4.70 -9.26 -2.72
CA THR A 15 3.65 -8.55 -3.45
C THR A 15 3.64 -7.08 -3.02
N ILE A 16 3.28 -6.15 -3.90
CA ILE A 16 3.18 -4.74 -3.51
C ILE A 16 2.01 -4.44 -2.57
N LYS A 17 1.31 -5.43 -2.02
CA LYS A 17 0.09 -5.23 -1.22
C LYS A 17 0.37 -4.40 0.03
N PRO A 18 -0.27 -3.22 0.20
CA PRO A 18 -0.08 -2.43 1.40
C PRO A 18 -0.78 -3.08 2.59
N PHE A 19 -0.17 -2.98 3.77
CA PHE A 19 -0.88 -3.05 5.03
C PHE A 19 -1.75 -1.80 5.20
N LEU A 20 -3.06 -1.97 5.36
CA LEU A 20 -3.98 -0.87 5.61
C LEU A 20 -4.15 -0.68 7.11
N SER A 21 -3.51 0.34 7.68
CA SER A 21 -3.58 0.70 9.10
C SER A 21 -4.73 1.67 9.34
N TYR A 22 -5.79 1.23 10.04
CA TYR A 22 -6.99 2.04 10.29
C TYR A 22 -7.77 1.60 11.53
N LYS A 23 -8.68 2.48 11.96
CA LYS A 23 -9.69 2.21 13.01
C LYS A 23 -10.98 1.70 12.39
N ARG A 24 -11.67 0.75 13.02
CA ARG A 24 -12.88 0.06 12.50
C ARG A 24 -13.99 1.03 12.05
N GLU A 25 -14.10 2.18 12.68
CA GLU A 25 -15.00 3.27 12.34
C GLU A 25 -14.81 3.78 10.90
N ASN A 26 -13.63 3.58 10.32
CA ASN A 26 -13.27 3.94 8.95
C ASN A 26 -13.39 2.77 7.95
N ALA A 27 -13.90 1.60 8.36
CA ALA A 27 -13.86 0.38 7.55
C ALA A 27 -14.50 0.53 6.17
N ALA A 28 -15.61 1.27 6.06
CA ALA A 28 -16.28 1.49 4.77
C ALA A 28 -15.40 2.27 3.79
N ALA A 29 -14.80 3.38 4.23
CA ALA A 29 -13.95 4.21 3.39
C ALA A 29 -12.64 3.50 3.01
N VAL A 30 -12.05 2.76 3.96
CA VAL A 30 -10.86 1.93 3.71
C VAL A 30 -11.18 0.75 2.78
N GLY A 31 -12.39 0.19 2.86
CA GLY A 31 -12.88 -0.79 1.89
C GLY A 31 -12.89 -0.24 0.46
N GLN A 32 -13.38 0.98 0.26
CA GLN A 32 -13.33 1.65 -1.05
C GLN A 32 -11.89 1.90 -1.52
N LEU A 33 -11.00 2.31 -0.62
CA LEU A 33 -9.57 2.44 -0.94
C LEU A 33 -8.98 1.10 -1.40
N ARG A 34 -9.31 -0.01 -0.71
CA ARG A 34 -8.83 -1.34 -1.07
C ARG A 34 -9.30 -1.78 -2.46
N GLU A 35 -10.58 -1.59 -2.78
CA GLU A 35 -11.09 -1.89 -4.14
C GLU A 35 -10.43 -1.01 -5.20
N THR A 36 -10.14 0.25 -4.87
CA THR A 36 -9.36 1.13 -5.74
C THR A 36 -7.94 0.59 -5.92
N LEU A 37 -7.23 0.23 -4.85
CA LEU A 37 -5.87 -0.31 -4.96
C LEU A 37 -5.81 -1.63 -5.75
N LYS A 38 -6.83 -2.50 -5.63
CA LYS A 38 -6.99 -3.70 -6.49
C LYS A 38 -7.06 -3.33 -7.96
N THR A 39 -7.84 -2.30 -8.29
CA THR A 39 -7.96 -1.80 -9.66
C THR A 39 -6.62 -1.28 -10.21
N TYR A 40 -5.76 -0.74 -9.34
CA TYR A 40 -4.45 -0.19 -9.69
C TYR A 40 -3.28 -1.19 -9.59
N GLY A 41 -3.56 -2.48 -9.40
CA GLY A 41 -2.52 -3.50 -9.39
C GLY A 41 -1.93 -3.79 -8.01
N ALA A 42 -2.26 -3.01 -6.98
CA ALA A 42 -1.66 -3.14 -5.66
C ALA A 42 -2.44 -4.04 -4.69
N GLY A 43 -3.76 -4.11 -4.83
CA GLY A 43 -4.62 -4.79 -3.86
C GLY A 43 -4.53 -4.17 -2.46
N GLY A 44 -4.82 -4.95 -1.42
CA GLY A 44 -4.66 -4.47 -0.04
C GLY A 44 -4.79 -5.61 0.94
N TRP A 45 -3.82 -5.69 1.86
CA TRP A 45 -3.82 -6.65 2.95
C TRP A 45 -4.73 -6.12 4.08
N LYS A 46 -5.67 -6.94 4.52
CA LYS A 46 -6.71 -6.62 5.50
C LYS A 46 -6.70 -7.66 6.61
N ASP A 47 -6.42 -7.21 7.83
CA ASP A 47 -6.42 -8.01 9.06
C ASP A 47 -7.61 -8.98 9.14
N THR A 48 -8.84 -8.51 8.88
CA THR A 48 -10.04 -9.35 9.07
C THR A 48 -10.26 -10.43 8.01
N GLU A 49 -9.62 -10.34 6.85
CA GLU A 49 -9.80 -11.27 5.74
C GLU A 49 -8.55 -12.11 5.47
N ASP A 50 -7.37 -11.54 5.71
CA ASP A 50 -6.08 -12.16 5.45
C ASP A 50 -5.48 -12.84 6.69
N LEU A 51 -5.91 -12.48 7.91
CA LEU A 51 -5.59 -13.29 9.10
C LEU A 51 -6.57 -14.45 9.22
N ARG A 52 -6.03 -15.64 9.48
CA ARG A 52 -6.85 -16.80 9.84
C ARG A 52 -7.63 -16.51 11.12
N LEU A 53 -8.85 -17.03 11.22
CA LEU A 53 -9.63 -16.98 12.47
C LEU A 53 -8.79 -17.59 13.61
N GLY A 54 -8.37 -16.75 14.57
CA GLY A 54 -7.47 -17.12 15.67
C GLY A 54 -6.13 -16.37 15.67
N ASP A 55 -5.70 -15.83 14.52
CA ASP A 55 -4.40 -15.18 14.34
C ASP A 55 -4.42 -13.65 14.56
N ARG A 56 -5.48 -13.09 15.18
CA ARG A 56 -5.52 -11.66 15.55
C ARG A 56 -4.65 -11.33 16.77
N THR A 57 -3.43 -11.83 16.75
CA THR A 57 -2.41 -11.55 17.76
C THR A 57 -1.55 -10.40 17.28
N GLU A 58 -0.99 -9.66 18.23
CA GLU A 58 -0.03 -8.59 17.96
C GLU A 58 1.13 -9.09 17.06
N GLU A 59 1.64 -10.29 17.33
CA GLU A 59 2.74 -10.88 16.57
C GLU A 59 2.39 -11.20 15.11
N ALA A 60 1.16 -11.63 14.83
CA ALA A 60 0.74 -11.86 13.44
C ALA A 60 0.72 -10.56 12.63
N ILE A 61 0.27 -9.46 13.24
CA ILE A 61 0.28 -8.14 12.60
C ILE A 61 1.72 -7.65 12.41
N ARG A 62 2.58 -7.85 13.41
CA ARG A 62 4.02 -7.54 13.28
C ARG A 62 4.64 -8.33 12.13
N ARG A 63 4.37 -9.63 12.03
CA ARG A 63 4.83 -10.49 10.94
C ARG A 63 4.32 -10.01 9.59
N ALA A 64 3.03 -9.73 9.45
CA ALA A 64 2.46 -9.26 8.19
C ALA A 64 3.12 -7.97 7.69
N ILE A 65 3.35 -7.00 8.59
CA ILE A 65 4.06 -5.77 8.26
C ILE A 65 5.52 -6.04 7.90
N ARG A 66 6.21 -6.97 8.60
CA ARG A 66 7.63 -7.28 8.36
C ARG A 66 7.88 -8.08 7.08
N GLU A 67 7.02 -9.04 6.77
CA GLU A 67 7.36 -10.14 5.85
C GLU A 67 6.41 -10.22 4.65
N GLU A 68 5.14 -9.87 4.82
CA GLU A 68 4.10 -10.21 3.83
C GLU A 68 3.69 -9.02 2.94
N THR A 69 3.86 -7.79 3.43
CA THR A 69 3.33 -6.59 2.78
C THR A 69 4.37 -5.85 1.95
N GLY A 70 3.93 -5.11 0.93
CA GLY A 70 4.78 -4.26 0.11
C GLY A 70 4.96 -2.84 0.64
N GLY A 71 4.21 -2.45 1.68
CA GLY A 71 4.17 -1.10 2.23
C GLY A 71 3.14 -0.95 3.34
N LEU A 72 3.04 0.26 3.90
CA LEU A 72 2.00 0.63 4.86
C LEU A 72 1.27 1.89 4.40
N ILE A 73 -0.07 1.86 4.46
CA ILE A 73 -0.92 3.05 4.30
C ILE A 73 -1.59 3.32 5.64
N TRP A 74 -1.33 4.50 6.22
CA TRP A 74 -1.88 4.89 7.51
C TRP A 74 -3.07 5.83 7.34
N TRP A 75 -4.27 5.38 7.72
CA TRP A 75 -5.51 6.15 7.60
C TRP A 75 -5.67 7.14 8.78
N GLY A 76 -4.87 8.20 8.77
CA GLY A 76 -4.77 9.21 9.82
C GLY A 76 -6.02 10.06 10.01
N THR A 77 -6.83 9.65 10.99
CA THR A 77 -7.94 10.43 11.57
C THR A 77 -7.68 10.67 13.05
N GLN A 78 -8.45 11.56 13.69
CA GLN A 78 -8.39 11.74 15.14
C GLN A 78 -8.61 10.43 15.92
N PHE A 79 -9.49 9.54 15.42
CA PHE A 79 -9.71 8.23 16.03
C PHE A 79 -8.49 7.32 15.98
N VAL A 80 -7.73 7.37 14.87
CA VAL A 80 -6.50 6.58 14.72
C VAL A 80 -5.39 7.12 15.61
N LEU A 81 -5.30 8.45 15.81
CA LEU A 81 -4.35 9.03 16.75
C LEU A 81 -4.59 8.55 18.20
N GLY A 82 -5.84 8.26 18.58
CA GLY A 82 -6.17 7.64 19.88
C GLY A 82 -5.96 6.13 19.96
N SER A 83 -5.50 5.48 18.88
CA SER A 83 -5.34 4.03 18.83
C SER A 83 -4.03 3.57 19.45
N ARG A 84 -4.08 3.05 20.69
CA ARG A 84 -2.90 2.44 21.32
C ARG A 84 -2.27 1.36 20.46
N PHE A 85 -3.08 0.51 19.83
CA PHE A 85 -2.59 -0.61 19.03
C PHE A 85 -1.84 -0.11 17.78
N VAL A 86 -2.44 0.79 16.99
CA VAL A 86 -1.77 1.34 15.79
C VAL A 86 -0.47 2.05 16.16
N ASN A 87 -0.50 2.86 17.23
CA ASN A 87 0.63 3.70 17.61
C ASN A 87 1.76 2.91 18.30
N ALA A 88 1.46 1.83 19.02
CA ALA A 88 2.45 1.03 19.74
C ALA A 88 2.92 -0.24 19.00
N VAL A 89 2.17 -0.66 17.97
CA VAL A 89 2.44 -1.91 17.24
C VAL A 89 2.71 -1.62 15.77
N GLU A 90 1.71 -1.13 15.04
CA GLU A 90 1.77 -1.06 13.57
C GLU A 90 2.80 -0.04 13.08
N ILE A 91 2.73 1.20 13.58
CA ILE A 91 3.63 2.28 13.19
C ILE A 91 5.10 1.96 13.55
N PRO A 92 5.44 1.57 14.79
CA PRO A 92 6.80 1.18 15.12
C PRO A 92 7.33 0.03 14.26
N THR A 93 6.49 -0.97 13.96
CA THR A 93 6.90 -2.11 13.14
C THR A 93 7.18 -1.70 11.69
N ALA A 94 6.35 -0.83 11.12
CA ALA A 94 6.57 -0.34 9.76
C ALA A 94 7.83 0.52 9.67
N PHE A 95 8.12 1.35 10.68
CA PHE A 95 9.37 2.12 10.71
C PHE A 95 10.61 1.26 10.96
N LEU A 96 10.50 0.22 11.80
CA LEU A 96 11.57 -0.76 11.94
C LEU A 96 11.89 -1.42 10.60
N ARG A 97 10.86 -1.82 9.84
CA ARG A 97 11.04 -2.36 8.49
C ARG A 97 11.63 -1.31 7.55
N LYS A 98 11.12 -0.08 7.54
CA LYS A 98 11.66 1.01 6.71
C LYS A 98 13.13 1.30 7.02
N SER A 99 13.56 1.15 8.27
CA SER A 99 14.98 1.29 8.63
C SER A 99 15.85 0.19 8.03
N ALA A 100 15.34 -1.03 7.91
CA ALA A 100 16.04 -2.15 7.26
C ALA A 100 15.92 -2.11 5.72
N GLU A 101 14.80 -1.59 5.22
CA GLU A 101 14.43 -1.47 3.82
C GLU A 101 14.04 -0.01 3.53
N PRO A 102 15.00 0.89 3.24
CA PRO A 102 14.74 2.34 3.12
C PRO A 102 13.64 2.73 2.13
N LEU A 103 13.42 1.89 1.11
CA LEU A 103 12.39 2.09 0.10
C LEU A 103 11.01 1.52 0.47
N TYR A 104 10.86 0.85 1.61
CA TYR A 104 9.55 0.40 2.10
C TYR A 104 8.61 1.62 2.23
N PRO A 105 7.53 1.68 1.42
CA PRO A 105 6.66 2.83 1.36
C PRO A 105 5.78 2.91 2.60
N ILE A 106 5.80 4.08 3.24
CA ILE A 106 4.84 4.45 4.29
C ILE A 106 4.11 5.67 3.76
N VAL A 107 2.80 5.56 3.57
CA VAL A 107 1.95 6.62 3.01
C VAL A 107 0.94 7.08 4.06
N PRO A 108 1.22 8.16 4.80
CA PRO A 108 0.26 8.74 5.72
C PRO A 108 -0.89 9.42 4.96
N LEU A 109 -2.13 9.18 5.37
CA LEU A 109 -3.32 9.84 4.86
C LEU A 109 -3.90 10.72 5.95
N PHE A 110 -3.98 12.02 5.73
CA PHE A 110 -4.48 12.97 6.72
C PHE A 110 -5.92 13.36 6.40
N ILE A 111 -6.86 12.84 7.19
CA ILE A 111 -8.30 12.96 6.97
C ILE A 111 -8.92 13.71 8.14
N GLY A 112 -9.30 14.96 7.88
CA GLY A 112 -9.70 15.88 8.95
C GLY A 112 -8.51 16.43 9.75
N LEU A 113 -7.27 16.08 9.38
CA LEU A 113 -6.02 16.59 9.94
C LEU A 113 -5.28 17.42 8.88
N ARG A 114 -4.58 18.48 9.30
CA ARG A 114 -3.74 19.31 8.43
C ARG A 114 -2.33 19.43 9.01
N PRO A 115 -1.38 18.58 8.61
CA PRO A 115 0.00 18.60 9.12
C PRO A 115 0.73 19.94 9.03
N GLY A 116 0.32 20.80 8.09
CA GLY A 116 0.84 22.17 7.97
C GLY A 116 0.30 23.17 9.00
N ARG A 117 -0.66 22.77 9.86
CA ARG A 117 -1.11 23.56 11.01
C ARG A 117 -0.41 23.07 12.26
N ASP A 118 0.14 23.98 13.06
CA ASP A 118 0.90 23.63 14.25
C ASP A 118 0.11 22.77 15.25
N ALA A 119 -1.16 23.10 15.49
CA ALA A 119 -2.02 22.33 16.41
C ALA A 119 -2.17 20.86 15.98
N ASP A 120 -2.45 20.60 14.69
CA ASP A 120 -2.59 19.25 14.16
C ASP A 120 -1.23 18.53 14.14
N ARG A 121 -0.15 19.24 13.78
CA ARG A 121 1.22 18.72 13.80
C ARG A 121 1.63 18.26 15.19
N GLN A 122 1.39 19.08 16.22
CA GLN A 122 1.68 18.73 17.61
C GLN A 122 0.81 17.57 18.09
N THR A 123 -0.46 17.54 17.69
CA THR A 123 -1.35 16.42 18.01
C THR A 123 -0.81 15.09 17.44
N ILE A 124 -0.36 15.10 16.18
CA ILE A 124 0.26 13.94 15.52
C ILE A 124 1.54 13.52 16.25
N LYS A 125 2.43 14.47 16.54
CA LYS A 125 3.68 14.21 17.28
C LYS A 125 3.41 13.61 18.65
N HIS A 126 2.48 14.17 19.40
CA HIS A 126 2.13 13.68 20.74
C HIS A 126 1.58 12.26 20.70
N ALA A 127 0.67 11.97 19.77
CA ALA A 127 0.04 10.66 19.65
C ALA A 127 1.02 9.55 19.22
N LEU A 128 1.96 9.87 18.34
CA LEU A 128 2.90 8.92 17.75
C LEU A 128 4.28 8.90 18.41
N ARG A 129 4.52 9.80 19.38
CA ARG A 129 5.76 9.92 20.14
C ARG A 129 6.97 9.99 19.21
N ASP A 130 7.89 9.05 19.34
CA ASP A 130 9.17 8.98 18.62
C ASP A 130 8.99 8.89 17.09
N TYR A 131 7.83 8.44 16.62
CA TYR A 131 7.55 8.28 15.19
C TYR A 131 6.79 9.46 14.57
N GLY A 132 6.43 10.47 15.37
CA GLY A 132 5.64 11.61 14.90
C GLY A 132 6.32 12.41 13.80
N ASP A 133 7.59 12.77 13.99
CA ASP A 133 8.37 13.50 12.98
C ASP A 133 8.65 12.63 11.75
N ALA A 134 9.09 11.38 11.96
CA ALA A 134 9.35 10.45 10.86
C ALA A 134 8.10 10.19 9.98
N LEU A 135 6.91 10.14 10.58
CA LEU A 135 5.66 10.01 9.83
C LEU A 135 5.34 11.28 9.02
N LEU A 136 5.58 12.47 9.59
CA LEU A 136 5.38 13.73 8.88
C LEU A 136 6.35 13.86 7.69
N ASP A 137 7.59 13.40 7.85
CA ASP A 137 8.62 13.41 6.81
C ASP A 137 8.35 12.44 5.65
N CYS A 138 7.44 11.47 5.83
CA CYS A 138 6.96 10.62 4.75
C CYS A 138 6.12 11.37 3.70
N ASN A 139 5.82 12.66 3.90
CA ASN A 139 5.13 13.54 2.95
C ASN A 139 3.80 12.95 2.46
N GLY A 140 2.92 12.63 3.43
CA GLY A 140 1.62 12.02 3.20
C GLY A 140 0.61 12.89 2.43
N LEU A 141 -0.57 12.34 2.20
CA LEU A 141 -1.64 12.97 1.44
C LEU A 141 -2.72 13.54 2.36
N VAL A 142 -2.99 14.84 2.25
CA VAL A 142 -4.12 15.49 2.93
C VAL A 142 -5.37 15.37 2.07
N ARG A 143 -6.49 14.89 2.62
CA ARG A 143 -7.78 14.90 1.93
C ARG A 143 -8.32 16.32 1.85
N ARG A 144 -8.71 16.77 0.65
CA ARG A 144 -9.24 18.13 0.45
C ARG A 144 -10.70 18.20 0.89
N ARG A 145 -11.16 19.39 1.30
CA ARG A 145 -12.53 19.59 1.83
C ARG A 145 -13.62 19.20 0.83
N ASN A 146 -13.40 19.47 -0.46
CA ASN A 146 -14.39 19.23 -1.52
C ASN A 146 -14.04 18.00 -2.37
N GLU A 147 -13.09 17.19 -1.95
CA GLU A 147 -12.67 15.98 -2.67
C GLU A 147 -13.56 14.81 -2.25
N THR A 148 -14.17 14.18 -3.25
CA THR A 148 -14.96 12.96 -3.06
C THR A 148 -14.08 11.84 -2.53
N ASN A 149 -14.69 10.82 -1.92
CA ASN A 149 -13.90 9.69 -1.41
C ASN A 149 -13.20 8.93 -2.55
N GLU A 150 -13.85 8.83 -3.71
CA GLU A 150 -13.32 8.17 -4.89
C GLU A 150 -12.08 8.89 -5.45
N GLU A 151 -12.16 10.20 -5.66
CA GLU A 151 -11.00 11.01 -6.12
C GLU A 151 -9.82 10.87 -5.16
N PHE A 152 -10.10 10.90 -3.84
CA PHE A 152 -9.06 10.71 -2.84
C PHE A 152 -8.45 9.31 -2.94
N CYS A 153 -9.26 8.26 -3.02
CA CYS A 153 -8.77 6.89 -3.14
C CYS A 153 -7.92 6.68 -4.41
N ARG A 154 -8.33 7.24 -5.55
CA ARG A 154 -7.54 7.20 -6.80
C ARG A 154 -6.19 7.88 -6.60
N ARG A 155 -6.16 9.07 -5.98
CA ARG A 155 -4.91 9.79 -5.69
C ARG A 155 -3.98 9.02 -4.75
N VAL A 156 -4.54 8.35 -3.74
CA VAL A 156 -3.78 7.47 -2.84
C VAL A 156 -3.19 6.28 -3.60
N ALA A 157 -4.01 5.59 -4.41
CA ALA A 157 -3.56 4.44 -5.19
C ALA A 157 -2.44 4.81 -6.16
N ARG A 158 -2.57 5.93 -6.88
CA ARG A 158 -1.52 6.46 -7.76
C ARG A 158 -0.20 6.67 -7.03
N ARG A 159 -0.24 7.33 -5.87
CA ARG A 159 0.95 7.59 -5.06
C ARG A 159 1.57 6.29 -4.59
N TYR A 160 0.77 5.39 -4.05
CA TYR A 160 1.26 4.14 -3.48
C TYR A 160 1.89 3.23 -4.54
N VAL A 161 1.23 3.02 -5.69
CA VAL A 161 1.76 2.18 -6.77
C VAL A 161 3.10 2.69 -7.27
N ARG A 162 3.25 4.02 -7.45
CA ARG A 162 4.51 4.61 -7.85
C ARG A 162 5.64 4.31 -6.86
N ASP A 163 5.39 4.52 -5.57
CA ASP A 163 6.39 4.27 -4.53
C ASP A 163 6.71 2.78 -4.42
N ALA A 164 5.71 1.90 -4.56
CA ALA A 164 5.90 0.45 -4.48
C ALA A 164 6.63 -0.14 -5.68
N VAL A 165 6.33 0.30 -6.91
CA VAL A 165 7.07 -0.11 -8.12
C VAL A 165 8.54 0.32 -8.01
N LYS A 166 8.80 1.53 -7.50
CA LYS A 166 10.16 2.00 -7.23
C LYS A 166 10.88 1.11 -6.21
N ALA A 167 10.20 0.72 -5.14
CA ALA A 167 10.76 -0.18 -4.14
C ALA A 167 11.06 -1.57 -4.73
N LEU A 168 10.17 -2.12 -5.56
CA LEU A 168 10.39 -3.40 -6.23
C LEU A 168 11.59 -3.36 -7.17
N ALA A 169 11.63 -2.38 -8.08
CA ALA A 169 12.70 -2.26 -9.08
C ALA A 169 14.08 -2.17 -8.42
N ALA A 170 14.19 -1.45 -7.30
CA ALA A 170 15.44 -1.32 -6.55
C ALA A 170 15.86 -2.60 -5.82
N ARG A 171 14.92 -3.49 -5.46
CA ARG A 171 15.23 -4.75 -4.75
C ARG A 171 15.77 -5.83 -5.67
N SER A 172 15.39 -5.81 -6.95
CA SER A 172 15.84 -6.86 -7.89
C SER A 172 17.36 -6.85 -8.08
N GLY A 173 18.06 -5.75 -7.75
CA GLY A 173 19.53 -5.64 -7.80
C GLY A 173 20.16 -5.85 -9.18
N SER A 174 19.33 -6.14 -10.19
CA SER A 174 19.66 -6.38 -11.58
C SER A 174 19.58 -5.07 -12.34
N ASP A 175 20.45 -4.89 -13.34
CA ASP A 175 20.36 -3.82 -14.33
C ASP A 175 19.04 -3.86 -15.13
N SER A 176 18.30 -4.97 -15.03
CA SER A 176 16.98 -5.16 -15.63
C SER A 176 16.06 -5.92 -14.66
N PRO A 177 15.37 -5.22 -13.75
CA PRO A 177 14.36 -5.84 -12.88
C PRO A 177 13.21 -6.39 -13.74
N THR A 178 12.95 -7.69 -13.64
CA THR A 178 11.72 -8.28 -14.18
C THR A 178 10.61 -8.07 -13.16
N ILE A 179 9.59 -7.29 -13.54
CA ILE A 179 8.38 -7.10 -12.73
C ILE A 179 7.23 -7.82 -13.43
N THR A 180 6.57 -8.72 -12.73
CA THR A 180 5.43 -9.49 -13.22
C THR A 180 4.14 -8.72 -13.05
N VAL A 181 3.38 -8.57 -14.14
CA VAL A 181 2.12 -7.85 -14.16
C VAL A 181 1.05 -8.75 -14.70
N THR A 182 -0.02 -8.91 -13.94
CA THR A 182 -1.17 -9.71 -14.35
C THR A 182 -2.46 -8.89 -14.28
N VAL A 183 -3.30 -9.07 -15.29
CA VAL A 183 -4.65 -8.48 -15.36
C VAL A 183 -5.68 -9.58 -15.19
N ARG A 184 -6.58 -9.42 -14.22
CA ARG A 184 -7.63 -10.37 -13.88
C ARG A 184 -9.00 -9.73 -14.12
N ALA A 185 -9.68 -10.25 -15.12
CA ALA A 185 -11.05 -9.85 -15.46
C ALA A 185 -12.08 -10.92 -15.08
N LEU A 186 -11.68 -12.20 -15.06
CA LEU A 186 -12.62 -13.34 -14.92
C LEU A 186 -12.18 -14.41 -13.91
N SER A 187 -11.03 -14.26 -13.26
CA SER A 187 -10.51 -15.22 -12.29
C SER A 187 -9.88 -14.56 -11.08
N GLU A 188 -9.80 -15.30 -9.97
CA GLU A 188 -9.18 -14.80 -8.75
C GLU A 188 -7.67 -14.60 -8.91
N PRO A 189 -7.10 -13.52 -8.34
CA PRO A 189 -5.66 -13.36 -8.19
C PRO A 189 -5.05 -14.53 -7.42
N THR A 190 -3.96 -15.11 -7.96
CA THR A 190 -3.16 -16.13 -7.25
C THR A 190 -2.23 -15.50 -6.22
N GLY A 191 -1.92 -14.21 -6.36
CA GLY A 191 -0.97 -13.48 -5.52
C GLY A 191 0.50 -13.80 -5.79
N ALA A 192 0.80 -14.48 -6.91
CA ALA A 192 2.17 -14.78 -7.33
C ALA A 192 2.84 -13.63 -8.10
N ASP A 193 2.03 -12.71 -8.63
CA ASP A 193 2.50 -11.57 -9.43
C ASP A 193 2.82 -10.35 -8.56
N ASP A 194 3.79 -9.55 -8.99
CA ASP A 194 4.19 -8.31 -8.31
C ASP A 194 3.04 -7.29 -8.32
N LEU A 195 2.41 -7.10 -9.48
CA LEU A 195 1.21 -6.29 -9.66
C LEU A 195 0.06 -7.15 -10.19
N THR A 196 -1.11 -7.09 -9.55
CA THR A 196 -2.33 -7.74 -10.03
C THR A 196 -3.49 -6.76 -10.14
N PHE A 197 -3.85 -6.41 -11.38
CA PHE A 197 -5.00 -5.58 -11.69
C PHE A 197 -6.27 -6.44 -11.62
N ASP A 198 -7.07 -6.28 -10.56
CA ASP A 198 -8.35 -6.99 -10.40
C ASP A 198 -9.50 -6.08 -10.82
N TRP A 199 -10.05 -6.34 -12.00
CA TRP A 199 -11.14 -5.55 -12.60
C TRP A 199 -12.48 -6.30 -12.61
N ARG A 200 -12.58 -7.43 -11.89
CA ARG A 200 -13.82 -8.23 -11.84
C ARG A 200 -15.00 -7.41 -11.36
N ALA A 201 -14.79 -6.53 -10.38
CA ALA A 201 -15.83 -5.64 -9.84
C ALA A 201 -16.28 -4.55 -10.83
N LEU A 202 -15.52 -4.32 -11.92
CA LEU A 202 -15.80 -3.30 -12.93
C LEU A 202 -16.58 -3.84 -14.13
N ILE A 203 -16.71 -5.17 -14.23
CA ILE A 203 -17.38 -5.85 -15.34
C ILE A 203 -18.81 -6.18 -14.92
N ASN A 204 -19.76 -5.76 -15.74
CA ASN A 204 -21.16 -6.12 -15.55
C ASN A 204 -21.34 -7.62 -15.88
N PRO A 205 -21.78 -8.47 -14.93
CA PRO A 205 -21.84 -9.92 -15.14
C PRO A 205 -22.87 -10.36 -16.18
N GLY A 206 -23.89 -9.53 -16.45
CA GLY A 206 -24.92 -9.85 -17.44
C GLY A 206 -24.52 -9.53 -18.88
N SER A 207 -23.66 -8.53 -19.08
CA SER A 207 -23.24 -8.08 -20.42
C SER A 207 -21.77 -8.34 -20.73
N TRP A 208 -20.97 -8.74 -19.74
CA TRP A 208 -19.52 -8.87 -19.82
C TRP A 208 -18.82 -7.62 -20.37
N SER A 209 -19.44 -6.46 -20.15
CA SER A 209 -18.92 -5.16 -20.55
C SER A 209 -18.45 -4.37 -19.33
N LEU A 210 -17.45 -3.51 -19.54
CA LEU A 210 -17.04 -2.56 -18.52
C LEU A 210 -18.17 -1.56 -18.28
N ALA A 211 -18.44 -1.22 -17.02
CA ALA A 211 -19.32 -0.11 -16.71
C ALA A 211 -18.81 1.17 -17.41
N PRO A 212 -19.68 2.09 -17.87
CA PRO A 212 -19.23 3.30 -18.59
C PRO A 212 -18.17 4.13 -17.84
N SER A 213 -18.27 4.21 -16.51
CA SER A 213 -17.28 4.90 -15.66
C SER A 213 -16.00 4.10 -15.40
N ALA A 214 -16.00 2.79 -15.65
CA ALA A 214 -14.85 1.93 -15.40
C ALA A 214 -13.72 2.12 -16.43
N LEU A 215 -14.04 2.54 -17.65
CA LEU A 215 -13.02 2.75 -18.68
C LEU A 215 -12.00 3.81 -18.25
N GLU A 216 -12.47 4.96 -17.74
CA GLU A 216 -11.61 6.03 -17.23
C GLU A 216 -10.70 5.52 -16.10
N LEU A 217 -11.26 4.74 -15.18
CA LEU A 217 -10.53 4.19 -14.04
C LEU A 217 -9.44 3.19 -14.48
N VAL A 218 -9.76 2.30 -15.42
CA VAL A 218 -8.82 1.32 -15.98
C VAL A 218 -7.70 2.03 -16.75
N THR A 219 -8.04 3.00 -17.60
CA THR A 219 -7.06 3.79 -18.33
C THR A 219 -6.12 4.53 -17.39
N ASP A 220 -6.65 5.14 -16.33
CA ASP A 220 -5.84 5.84 -15.33
C ASP A 220 -4.94 4.89 -14.52
N ALA A 221 -5.43 3.71 -14.17
CA ALA A 221 -4.64 2.67 -13.49
C ALA A 221 -3.46 2.19 -14.36
N LEU A 222 -3.70 1.91 -15.64
CA LEU A 222 -2.66 1.50 -16.59
C LEU A 222 -1.65 2.62 -16.85
N ALA A 223 -2.12 3.86 -17.04
CA ALA A 223 -1.25 5.02 -17.22
C ALA A 223 -0.34 5.22 -15.99
N THR A 224 -0.91 5.11 -14.79
CA THR A 224 -0.16 5.20 -13.53
C THR A 224 0.95 4.15 -13.44
N ALA A 225 0.64 2.89 -13.77
CA ALA A 225 1.62 1.83 -13.72
C ALA A 225 2.71 2.02 -14.78
N ARG A 226 2.34 2.37 -16.01
CA ARG A 226 3.29 2.72 -17.07
C ARG A 226 4.25 3.83 -16.62
N ASP A 227 3.71 4.93 -16.08
CA ASP A 227 4.52 6.07 -15.64
C ASP A 227 5.44 5.67 -14.46
N ALA A 228 4.96 4.80 -13.57
CA ALA A 228 5.79 4.25 -12.49
C ALA A 228 6.94 3.38 -13.03
N PHE A 229 6.69 2.53 -14.02
CA PHE A 229 7.71 1.72 -14.68
C PHE A 229 8.71 2.55 -15.48
N GLN A 230 8.24 3.56 -16.21
CA GLN A 230 9.11 4.48 -16.95
C GLN A 230 10.05 5.27 -16.02
N GLY A 231 9.57 5.61 -14.81
CA GLY A 231 10.40 6.28 -13.81
C GLY A 231 11.52 5.42 -13.21
N VAL A 232 11.49 4.11 -13.42
CA VAL A 232 12.52 3.16 -12.92
C VAL A 232 13.34 2.51 -14.03
N SER A 233 12.85 2.50 -15.27
CA SER A 233 13.64 2.05 -16.41
C SER A 233 14.71 3.11 -16.74
N ALA A 234 15.98 2.75 -16.67
CA ALA A 234 17.03 3.57 -17.27
C ALA A 234 16.79 3.58 -18.78
N SER A 235 16.51 4.76 -19.38
CA SER A 235 16.69 4.88 -20.82
C SER A 235 18.16 4.58 -21.11
N PRO A 236 18.49 3.65 -22.02
CA PRO A 236 19.87 3.48 -22.43
C PRO A 236 20.36 4.86 -22.90
N HIS A 237 21.45 5.35 -22.29
CA HIS A 237 22.13 6.52 -22.80
C HIS A 237 22.51 6.23 -24.25
N LEU A 238 21.82 6.87 -25.19
CA LEU A 238 22.14 6.84 -26.62
C LEU A 238 23.42 7.63 -26.88
#